data_AF-A0AAD8AW86-F1
#
_entry.id   AF-A0AAD8AW86-F1
#
_cell.length_a   1.000
_cell.length_b   1.000
_cell.length_c   1.000
_cell.angle_alpha   90.00
_cell.angle_beta   90.00
_cell.angle_gamma   90.00
#
_symmetry.space_group_name_H-M   'P 1'
#
loop_
_entity.id
_entity.type
_entity.pdbx_description
1 polymer ?
#
loop_
_entity_poly.entity_id
_entity_poly.type
_entity_poly.pdbx_seq_one_letter_code
_entity_poly.pdbx_strand_id
1 'polypeptide(L)'
;TYNPYLENVTKKHSKHSSTAFKVYDIDGNAQNQPGQQGRNRPVFPAQNRRREAGHNDRFYDEQEYERRVRKRRARLLVATEEAFTHIKRLHDEQSPAIPMDPNEAAAAVFPSLARALQKYLRVTRQQPRYTMDAVLSHLACCISHDMSPRAFVSQYLTQGAVVCGNEQEVKSTERWVLVCEQLLTRELDNRMVFQLKKGPVSLLCTVTKIPHFSLTEEMLHPKSNKFVLRLNSETSV
;
A
#
# COMPACT_ATOMS: atom_id res chain seq x y z
N THR A 1 -8.76 -5.12 0.38
CA THR A 1 -7.92 -6.09 -0.36
C THR A 1 -7.11 -6.87 0.64
N TYR A 2 -6.91 -8.17 0.40
CA TYR A 2 -6.29 -9.10 1.33
C TYR A 2 -4.80 -9.28 0.98
N ASN A 3 -3.93 -9.17 1.97
CA ASN A 3 -2.50 -9.42 1.82
C ASN A 3 -2.10 -10.56 2.76
N PRO A 4 -1.77 -11.76 2.24
CA PRO A 4 -1.46 -12.93 3.07
C PRO A 4 -0.22 -12.70 3.95
N TYR A 5 0.69 -11.81 3.53
CA TYR A 5 1.84 -11.45 4.35
C TYR A 5 1.45 -10.65 5.60
N LEU A 6 0.26 -10.07 5.70
CA LEU A 6 -0.16 -9.34 6.90
C LEU A 6 -0.76 -10.24 7.99
N GLU A 7 -1.17 -11.48 7.66
CA GLU A 7 -1.80 -12.39 8.63
C GLU A 7 -0.91 -12.81 9.80
N ASN A 8 0.41 -12.79 9.59
CA ASN A 8 1.38 -13.17 10.61
C ASN A 8 1.91 -11.95 11.41
N VAL A 9 1.48 -10.73 11.10
CA VAL A 9 1.97 -9.51 11.77
C VAL A 9 1.40 -9.38 13.18
N THR A 10 0.16 -9.81 13.39
CA THR A 10 -0.52 -9.81 14.71
C THR A 10 -0.13 -11.00 15.59
N LYS A 11 0.49 -12.03 15.02
CA LYS A 11 0.97 -13.22 15.75
C LYS A 11 2.36 -13.04 16.37
N LYS A 12 2.82 -11.79 16.56
CA LYS A 12 4.03 -11.58 17.35
C LYS A 12 3.77 -12.15 18.73
N HIS A 13 4.44 -13.26 19.04
CA HIS A 13 4.65 -13.68 20.42
C HIS A 13 5.09 -12.44 21.19
N SER A 14 4.33 -12.10 22.22
CA SER A 14 4.71 -11.11 23.23
C SER A 14 6.05 -11.51 23.84
N LYS A 15 7.14 -11.21 23.13
CA LYS A 15 8.43 -10.93 23.74
C LYS A 15 8.34 -9.48 24.12
N HIS A 16 7.62 -9.22 25.19
CA HIS A 16 7.83 -8.03 25.97
C HIS A 16 9.32 -8.03 26.30
N SER A 17 10.09 -7.23 25.56
CA SER A 17 11.43 -6.86 25.99
C SER A 17 11.21 -6.26 27.36
N SER A 18 11.73 -6.91 28.39
CA SER A 18 11.85 -6.37 29.73
C SER A 18 12.84 -5.21 29.65
N THR A 19 12.44 -4.09 29.05
CA THR A 19 13.23 -2.88 28.99
C THR A 19 13.31 -2.32 30.39
N ALA A 20 14.42 -2.64 31.06
CA ALA A 20 15.13 -1.81 32.01
C ALA A 20 14.26 -0.78 32.78
N PHE A 21 13.46 -1.26 33.73
CA PHE A 21 13.11 -0.43 34.87
C PHE A 21 14.38 -0.22 35.70
N LYS A 22 15.05 0.92 35.54
CA LYS A 22 16.03 1.38 36.52
C LYS A 22 15.26 1.86 37.74
N VAL A 23 15.18 1.00 38.74
CA VAL A 23 14.78 1.37 40.10
C VAL A 23 15.92 2.20 40.67
N TYR A 24 15.65 3.47 40.97
CA TYR A 24 16.53 4.27 41.80
C TYR A 24 16.03 4.12 43.23
N ASP A 25 16.84 3.56 44.13
CA ASP A 25 16.59 3.65 45.56
C ASP A 25 16.71 5.13 45.96
N ILE A 26 15.56 5.76 46.21
CA ILE A 26 15.47 7.07 46.84
C ILE A 26 15.23 6.80 48.32
N ASP A 27 16.26 6.31 49.00
CA ASP A 27 16.36 6.42 50.45
C ASP A 27 17.84 6.53 50.78
N GLY A 28 18.28 7.78 50.89
CA GLY A 28 19.59 8.11 51.43
C GLY A 28 19.58 7.82 52.92
N ASN A 29 20.25 6.75 53.35
CA ASN A 29 20.78 6.69 54.70
C ASN A 29 22.07 5.88 54.74
N ALA A 30 23.19 6.59 54.71
CA ALA A 30 24.51 6.03 54.94
C ALA A 30 24.71 5.82 56.45
N GLN A 31 24.74 4.57 56.90
CA GLN A 31 25.55 4.19 58.06
C GLN A 31 25.80 2.69 58.17
N ASN A 32 27.10 2.35 58.18
CA ASN A 32 27.77 1.16 58.71
C ASN A 32 26.89 0.02 59.27
N GLN A 33 26.97 -1.16 58.64
CA GLN A 33 27.24 -2.44 59.33
C GLN A 33 27.42 -3.59 58.32
N PRO A 34 28.41 -4.50 58.50
CA PRO A 34 28.51 -5.72 57.71
C PRO A 34 27.78 -6.86 58.44
N GLY A 35 26.80 -7.49 57.78
CA GLY A 35 26.34 -8.82 58.18
C GLY A 35 24.83 -9.05 58.08
N GLN A 36 24.54 -10.29 57.70
CA GLN A 36 23.26 -11.01 57.78
C GLN A 36 22.28 -10.91 56.60
N GLN A 37 22.34 -12.01 55.85
CA GLN A 37 21.24 -12.73 55.21
C GLN A 37 19.84 -12.34 55.69
N GLY A 38 19.00 -11.88 54.76
CA GLY A 38 17.57 -11.64 54.96
C GLY A 38 16.84 -11.73 53.64
N ARG A 39 16.33 -12.92 53.33
CA ARG A 39 15.58 -13.26 52.10
C ARG A 39 14.19 -12.64 52.12
N ASN A 40 14.06 -11.35 51.79
CA ASN A 40 12.76 -10.71 51.57
C ASN A 40 12.66 -10.16 50.14
N ARG A 41 12.44 -11.08 49.17
CA ARG A 41 11.91 -10.71 47.86
C ARG A 41 10.39 -10.50 48.01
N PRO A 42 9.84 -9.30 47.76
CA PRO A 42 8.39 -9.17 47.62
C PRO A 42 7.99 -9.94 46.35
N VAL A 43 7.35 -11.09 46.54
CA VAL A 43 6.70 -11.83 45.46
C VAL A 43 5.44 -11.06 45.11
N PHE A 44 5.56 -10.08 44.21
CA PHE A 44 4.39 -9.49 43.58
C PHE A 44 3.62 -10.61 42.86
N PRO A 45 2.29 -10.72 43.02
CA PRO A 45 1.50 -11.71 42.29
C PRO A 45 1.34 -11.26 40.83
N ALA A 46 2.42 -11.37 40.05
CA ALA A 46 2.45 -11.11 38.61
C ALA A 46 1.77 -12.21 37.77
N GLN A 47 0.92 -13.03 38.40
CA GLN A 47 0.25 -14.16 37.78
C GLN A 47 -1.21 -13.84 37.39
N ASN A 48 -1.82 -12.77 37.91
CA ASN A 48 -3.23 -12.46 37.65
C ASN A 48 -3.51 -11.32 36.64
N ARG A 49 -2.48 -10.62 36.14
CA ARG A 49 -2.62 -9.65 35.02
C ARG A 49 -2.28 -10.24 33.65
N ARG A 50 -2.12 -11.55 33.55
CA ARG A 50 -1.79 -12.24 32.27
C ARG A 50 -3.00 -12.64 31.44
N ARG A 51 -4.23 -12.50 31.95
CA ARG A 51 -5.44 -13.01 31.27
C ARG A 51 -6.28 -11.96 30.53
N GLU A 52 -6.06 -10.65 30.75
CA GLU A 52 -6.80 -9.58 30.05
C GLU A 52 -5.99 -8.81 29.01
N ALA A 53 -4.71 -9.15 28.81
CA ALA A 53 -3.83 -8.58 27.78
C ALA A 53 -4.14 -9.17 26.37
N GLY A 54 -5.41 -9.21 25.99
CA GLY A 54 -5.89 -9.95 24.82
C GLY A 54 -6.59 -9.11 23.76
N HIS A 55 -7.29 -8.04 24.17
CA HIS A 55 -8.15 -7.29 23.25
C HIS A 55 -7.66 -5.86 22.99
N ASN A 56 -7.34 -5.11 24.05
CA ASN A 56 -6.94 -3.70 23.92
C ASN A 56 -5.53 -3.56 23.31
N ASP A 57 -4.60 -4.45 23.65
CA ASP A 57 -3.25 -4.46 23.07
C ASP A 57 -3.27 -4.70 21.56
N ARG A 58 -4.16 -5.58 21.09
CA ARG A 58 -4.36 -5.80 19.65
C ARG A 58 -4.87 -4.55 18.94
N PHE A 59 -5.81 -3.83 19.54
CA PHE A 59 -6.31 -2.57 19.01
C PHE A 59 -5.20 -1.52 18.92
N TYR A 60 -4.37 -1.36 19.95
CA TYR A 60 -3.26 -0.42 19.94
C TYR A 60 -2.17 -0.80 18.92
N ASP A 61 -1.85 -2.09 18.78
CA ASP A 61 -0.91 -2.60 17.78
C ASP A 61 -1.40 -2.36 16.34
N GLU A 62 -2.68 -2.63 16.08
CA GLU A 62 -3.32 -2.36 14.79
C GLU A 62 -3.34 -0.85 14.49
N GLN A 63 -3.70 -0.02 15.47
CA GLN A 63 -3.68 1.43 15.32
C GLN A 63 -2.27 1.98 15.08
N GLU A 64 -1.25 1.47 15.77
CA GLU A 64 0.14 1.88 15.55
C GLU A 64 0.62 1.43 14.16
N TYR A 65 0.24 0.23 13.73
CA TYR A 65 0.49 -0.22 12.36
C TYR A 65 -0.14 0.70 11.33
N GLU A 66 -1.43 1.01 11.45
CA GLU A 66 -2.13 1.94 10.56
C GLU A 66 -1.48 3.32 10.54
N ARG A 67 -1.12 3.85 11.73
CA ARG A 67 -0.43 5.13 11.86
C ARG A 67 0.89 5.12 11.10
N ARG A 68 1.67 4.03 11.19
CA ARG A 68 2.92 3.87 10.44
C ARG A 68 2.66 3.79 8.93
N VAL A 69 1.69 3.02 8.48
CA VAL A 69 1.33 2.93 7.05
C VAL A 69 0.90 4.29 6.52
N ARG A 70 0.00 4.99 7.22
CA ARG A 70 -0.49 6.34 6.84
C ARG A 70 0.65 7.35 6.76
N LYS A 71 1.57 7.35 7.75
CA LYS A 71 2.77 8.19 7.76
C LYS A 71 3.71 7.90 6.58
N ARG A 72 3.91 6.62 6.23
CA ARG A 72 4.75 6.24 5.08
C ARG A 72 4.08 6.58 3.75
N ARG A 73 2.77 6.39 3.63
CA ARG A 73 1.96 6.77 2.46
C ARG A 73 2.08 8.27 2.19
N ALA A 74 1.89 9.12 3.19
CA ALA A 74 2.01 10.56 3.04
C ALA A 74 3.41 10.96 2.55
N ARG A 75 4.47 10.37 3.13
CA ARG A 75 5.86 10.63 2.71
C ARG A 75 6.16 10.16 1.29
N LEU A 76 5.60 9.03 0.87
CA LEU A 76 5.73 8.55 -0.51
C LEU A 76 5.08 9.55 -1.48
N LEU A 77 3.85 9.97 -1.18
CA LEU A 77 3.12 10.91 -2.02
C LEU A 77 3.87 12.24 -2.18
N VAL A 78 4.36 12.82 -1.09
CA VAL A 78 5.16 14.06 -1.14
C VAL A 78 6.44 13.88 -1.95
N ALA A 79 7.19 12.79 -1.73
CA ALA A 79 8.42 12.52 -2.48
C ALA A 79 8.15 12.33 -3.99
N THR A 80 7.02 11.72 -4.35
CA THR A 80 6.61 11.59 -5.76
C THR A 80 6.20 12.95 -6.35
N GLU A 81 5.46 13.77 -5.62
CA GLU A 81 5.11 15.13 -6.07
C GLU A 81 6.37 15.95 -6.33
N GLU A 82 7.33 15.95 -5.39
CA GLU A 82 8.62 16.62 -5.56
C GLU A 82 9.38 16.09 -6.78
N ALA A 83 9.44 14.77 -6.98
CA ALA A 83 10.09 14.16 -8.14
C ALA A 83 9.48 14.60 -9.48
N PHE A 84 8.14 14.62 -9.60
CA PHE A 84 7.48 15.07 -10.82
C PHE A 84 7.64 16.57 -11.06
N THR A 85 7.66 17.39 -10.00
CA THR A 85 7.99 18.82 -10.15
C THR A 85 9.43 19.03 -10.61
N HIS A 86 10.36 18.16 -10.20
CA HIS A 86 11.75 18.22 -10.65
C HIS A 86 11.86 17.90 -12.15
N ILE A 87 11.15 16.88 -12.65
CA ILE A 87 11.09 16.58 -14.10
C ILE A 87 10.55 17.78 -14.88
N LYS A 88 9.47 18.40 -14.40
CA LYS A 88 8.89 19.56 -15.08
C LYS A 88 9.88 20.73 -15.19
N ARG A 89 10.65 20.99 -14.12
CA ARG A 89 11.71 22.03 -14.15
C ARG A 89 12.83 21.67 -15.12
N LEU A 90 13.27 20.41 -15.16
CA LEU A 90 14.28 19.96 -16.11
C LEU A 90 13.82 20.14 -17.57
N HIS A 91 12.54 19.90 -17.83
CA HIS A 91 11.94 20.11 -19.14
C HIS A 91 11.82 21.62 -19.50
N ASP A 92 11.56 22.49 -18.52
CA ASP A 92 11.53 23.95 -18.73
C ASP A 92 12.94 24.55 -18.91
N GLU A 93 13.97 23.97 -18.28
CA GLU A 93 15.37 24.39 -18.41
C GLU A 93 16.05 23.87 -19.70
N GLN A 94 15.60 22.71 -20.21
CA GLN A 94 16.05 22.18 -21.49
C GLN A 94 15.35 22.93 -22.63
N SER A 95 16.15 23.59 -23.47
CA SER A 95 15.66 24.31 -24.66
C SER A 95 14.74 23.40 -25.50
N PRO A 96 13.61 23.91 -26.07
CA PRO A 96 12.50 23.11 -26.60
C PRO A 96 12.80 22.18 -27.80
N ALA A 97 14.07 22.02 -28.18
CA ALA A 97 14.49 21.29 -29.37
C ALA A 97 14.81 19.80 -29.11
N ILE A 98 14.97 19.35 -27.86
CA ILE A 98 15.32 17.95 -27.55
C ILE A 98 14.31 17.39 -26.55
N PRO A 99 13.40 16.49 -26.97
CA PRO A 99 12.54 15.75 -26.06
C PRO A 99 13.43 14.90 -25.14
N MET A 100 13.25 15.05 -23.82
CA MET A 100 13.91 14.23 -22.82
C MET A 100 13.45 12.76 -22.94
N ASP A 101 14.37 11.80 -22.90
CA ASP A 101 14.00 10.37 -22.88
C ASP A 101 13.27 10.06 -21.55
N PRO A 102 12.03 9.53 -21.58
CA PRO A 102 11.29 9.18 -20.37
C PRO A 102 12.03 8.21 -19.45
N ASN A 103 12.87 7.32 -20.00
CA ASN A 103 13.67 6.39 -19.19
C ASN A 103 14.79 7.11 -18.44
N GLU A 104 15.46 8.05 -19.10
CA GLU A 104 16.49 8.90 -18.48
C GLU A 104 15.88 9.79 -17.39
N ALA A 105 14.70 10.37 -17.66
CA ALA A 105 13.95 11.15 -16.69
C ALA A 105 13.58 10.34 -15.44
N ALA A 106 13.06 9.13 -15.65
CA ALA A 106 12.75 8.22 -14.57
C ALA A 106 13.99 7.88 -13.74
N ALA A 107 15.11 7.55 -14.39
CA ALA A 107 16.37 7.21 -13.73
C ALA A 107 16.95 8.38 -12.93
N ALA A 108 16.84 9.62 -13.43
CA ALA A 108 17.35 10.82 -12.77
C ALA A 108 16.60 11.13 -11.46
N VAL A 109 15.27 10.95 -11.42
CA VAL A 109 14.47 11.26 -10.23
C VAL A 109 14.27 10.08 -9.30
N PHE A 110 14.48 8.84 -9.76
CA PHE A 110 14.26 7.65 -8.93
C PHE A 110 15.00 7.65 -7.58
N PRO A 111 16.24 8.14 -7.44
CA PRO A 111 16.93 8.18 -6.14
C PRO A 111 16.18 8.98 -5.06
N SER A 112 15.45 10.04 -5.43
CA SER A 112 14.70 10.86 -4.47
C SER A 112 13.45 10.16 -3.94
N LEU A 113 12.80 9.33 -4.76
CA LEU A 113 11.58 8.59 -4.39
C LEU A 113 11.86 7.19 -3.82
N ALA A 114 12.98 6.56 -4.21
CA ALA A 114 13.28 5.16 -3.91
C ALA A 114 13.18 4.84 -2.42
N ARG A 115 13.75 5.69 -1.56
CA ARG A 115 13.74 5.48 -0.11
C ARG A 115 12.32 5.54 0.47
N ALA A 116 11.49 6.45 -0.01
CA ALA A 116 10.11 6.58 0.47
C ALA A 116 9.28 5.37 0.05
N LEU A 117 9.44 4.93 -1.21
CA LEU A 117 8.77 3.76 -1.77
C LEU A 117 9.18 2.48 -1.05
N GLN A 118 10.49 2.21 -0.93
CA GLN A 118 11.00 1.02 -0.24
C GLN A 118 10.50 0.93 1.22
N LYS A 119 10.44 2.05 1.94
CA LYS A 119 9.90 2.07 3.30
C LYS A 119 8.40 1.79 3.34
N TYR A 120 7.64 2.25 2.36
CA TYR A 120 6.22 1.94 2.23
C TYR A 120 6.01 0.45 1.91
N LEU A 121 6.67 -0.07 0.87
CA LEU A 121 6.60 -1.49 0.48
C LEU A 121 7.04 -2.43 1.60
N ARG A 122 7.99 -2.02 2.44
CA ARG A 122 8.42 -2.80 3.60
C ARG A 122 7.35 -2.87 4.69
N VAL A 123 6.71 -1.75 5.03
CA VAL A 123 5.67 -1.75 6.08
C VAL A 123 4.40 -2.47 5.62
N THR A 124 4.09 -2.45 4.32
CA THR A 124 2.98 -3.21 3.71
C THR A 124 3.38 -4.63 3.31
N ARG A 125 4.65 -5.04 3.50
CA ARG A 125 5.20 -6.35 3.10
C ARG A 125 5.00 -6.70 1.61
N GLN A 126 5.09 -5.70 0.74
CA GLN A 126 4.93 -5.80 -0.71
C GLN A 126 6.26 -5.91 -1.49
N GLN A 127 7.41 -5.92 -0.81
CA GLN A 127 8.74 -5.93 -1.46
C GLN A 127 8.93 -7.02 -2.54
N PRO A 128 8.44 -8.28 -2.37
CA PRO A 128 8.63 -9.31 -3.39
C PRO A 128 7.87 -9.05 -4.69
N ARG A 129 6.87 -8.16 -4.68
CA ARG A 129 5.97 -7.91 -5.82
C ARG A 129 6.49 -6.84 -6.79
N TYR A 130 7.49 -6.05 -6.36
CA TYR A 130 7.94 -4.90 -7.13
C TYR A 130 9.46 -4.93 -7.23
N THR A 131 9.96 -5.28 -8.41
CA THR A 131 11.37 -5.13 -8.77
C THR A 131 11.69 -3.67 -9.07
N MET A 132 12.97 -3.29 -9.01
CA MET A 132 13.39 -1.94 -9.35
C MET A 132 13.07 -1.59 -10.81
N ASP A 133 13.32 -2.53 -11.73
CA ASP A 133 13.10 -2.33 -13.16
C ASP A 133 11.61 -2.11 -13.49
N ALA A 134 10.71 -2.87 -12.86
CA ALA A 134 9.27 -2.70 -13.05
C ALA A 134 8.79 -1.33 -12.54
N VAL A 135 9.38 -0.83 -11.45
CA VAL A 135 9.06 0.51 -10.92
C VAL A 135 9.58 1.60 -11.85
N LEU A 136 10.80 1.46 -12.37
CA LEU A 136 11.38 2.42 -13.32
C LEU A 136 10.60 2.46 -14.63
N SER A 137 10.24 1.29 -15.18
CA SER A 137 9.41 1.19 -16.39
C SER A 137 8.04 1.85 -16.21
N HIS A 138 7.38 1.62 -15.07
CA HIS A 138 6.11 2.29 -14.75
C HIS A 138 6.27 3.81 -14.59
N LEU A 139 7.35 4.26 -13.95
CA LEU A 139 7.65 5.68 -13.79
C LEU A 139 7.86 6.34 -15.16
N ALA A 140 8.64 5.73 -16.04
CA ALA A 140 8.85 6.22 -17.41
C ALA A 140 7.54 6.29 -18.19
N CYS A 141 6.67 5.28 -18.08
CA CYS A 141 5.34 5.28 -18.69
C CYS A 141 4.45 6.41 -18.14
N CYS A 142 4.50 6.68 -16.84
CA CYS A 142 3.76 7.80 -16.24
C CYS A 142 4.26 9.15 -16.77
N ILE A 143 5.57 9.29 -16.96
CA ILE A 143 6.19 10.52 -17.49
C ILE A 143 5.82 10.72 -18.96
N SER A 144 5.89 9.66 -19.78
CA SER A 144 5.61 9.77 -21.22
C SER A 144 4.16 10.12 -21.56
N HIS A 145 3.23 9.90 -20.64
CA HIS A 145 1.80 10.16 -20.81
C HIS A 145 1.29 11.32 -19.94
N ASP A 146 2.18 12.15 -19.38
CA ASP A 146 1.83 13.28 -18.51
C ASP A 146 0.89 12.90 -17.35
N MET A 147 1.08 11.71 -16.80
CA MET A 147 0.24 11.18 -15.73
C MET A 147 0.51 11.91 -14.42
N SER A 148 -0.53 12.09 -13.61
CA SER A 148 -0.36 12.71 -12.29
C SER A 148 0.54 11.87 -11.35
N PRO A 149 1.25 12.49 -10.40
CA PRO A 149 2.05 11.78 -9.38
C PRO A 149 1.23 10.73 -8.61
N ARG A 150 -0.06 11.01 -8.41
CA ARG A 150 -1.00 10.10 -7.74
C ARG A 150 -1.28 8.85 -8.57
N ALA A 151 -1.30 8.94 -9.89
CA ALA A 151 -1.49 7.79 -10.77
C ALA A 151 -0.33 6.81 -10.63
N PHE A 152 0.92 7.31 -10.60
CA PHE A 152 2.09 6.48 -10.32
C PHE A 152 1.97 5.75 -8.98
N VAL A 153 1.67 6.49 -7.90
CA VAL A 153 1.62 5.92 -6.54
C VAL A 153 0.46 4.94 -6.37
N SER A 154 -0.65 5.11 -7.11
CA SER A 154 -1.86 4.30 -6.99
C SER A 154 -1.62 2.79 -7.17
N GLN A 155 -0.67 2.41 -8.04
CA GLN A 155 -0.29 1.02 -8.27
C GLN A 155 0.28 0.32 -7.03
N TYR A 156 0.95 1.07 -6.16
CA TYR A 156 1.54 0.54 -4.92
C TYR A 156 0.58 0.64 -3.73
N LEU A 157 -0.34 1.60 -3.73
CA LEU A 157 -1.34 1.75 -2.68
C LEU A 157 -2.43 0.69 -2.76
N THR A 158 -2.77 0.27 -3.98
CA THR A 158 -3.70 -0.82 -4.22
C THR A 158 -2.97 -2.12 -3.93
N GLN A 159 -3.45 -2.92 -2.97
CA GLN A 159 -2.74 -4.16 -2.56
C GLN A 159 -2.79 -5.30 -3.62
N GLY A 160 -2.93 -4.97 -4.91
CA GLY A 160 -3.05 -5.92 -6.02
C GLY A 160 -4.32 -6.77 -5.97
N ALA A 161 -4.50 -7.59 -7.01
CA ALA A 161 -5.53 -8.62 -6.99
C ALA A 161 -5.18 -9.65 -5.90
N VAL A 162 -6.20 -10.03 -5.12
CA VAL A 162 -6.12 -10.91 -3.93
C VAL A 162 -5.51 -12.29 -4.25
N VAL A 163 -5.46 -12.67 -5.53
CA VAL A 163 -5.09 -14.00 -6.01
C VAL A 163 -3.71 -14.04 -6.68
N CYS A 164 -2.98 -12.92 -6.76
CA CYS A 164 -1.60 -12.98 -7.23
C CYS A 164 -0.74 -13.62 -6.12
N GLY A 165 -0.55 -14.93 -6.22
CA GLY A 165 0.72 -15.56 -5.85
C GLY A 165 1.88 -14.85 -6.56
N ASN A 166 3.12 -15.12 -6.15
CA ASN A 166 4.30 -14.55 -6.81
C ASN A 166 4.13 -14.63 -8.34
N GLU A 167 4.52 -13.60 -9.09
CA GLU A 167 4.44 -13.61 -10.56
C GLU A 167 5.08 -14.87 -11.18
N GLN A 168 6.09 -15.43 -10.50
CA GLN A 168 6.76 -16.69 -10.83
C GLN A 168 5.94 -17.97 -10.53
N GLU A 169 4.91 -17.88 -9.69
CA GLU A 169 3.99 -18.95 -9.32
C GLU A 169 2.59 -18.79 -9.94
N VAL A 170 2.39 -17.81 -10.84
CA VAL A 170 1.19 -17.77 -11.69
C VAL A 170 1.32 -18.91 -12.70
N LYS A 171 1.16 -20.15 -12.24
CA LYS A 171 0.74 -21.24 -13.11
C LYS A 171 -0.57 -20.77 -13.73
N SER A 172 -0.63 -20.79 -15.06
CA SER A 172 -1.75 -20.32 -15.89
C SER A 172 -3.13 -20.89 -15.49
N THR A 173 -3.19 -21.87 -14.59
CA THR A 173 -4.44 -22.42 -14.06
C THR A 173 -4.27 -22.84 -12.61
N GLU A 174 -5.04 -22.24 -11.71
CA GLU A 174 -5.14 -22.67 -10.32
C GLU A 174 -6.42 -23.49 -10.10
N ARG A 175 -6.34 -24.55 -9.27
CA ARG A 175 -7.51 -25.36 -8.91
C ARG A 175 -8.22 -24.76 -7.69
N TRP A 176 -9.51 -24.47 -7.84
CA TRP A 176 -10.39 -23.97 -6.78
C TRP A 176 -11.60 -24.89 -6.62
N VAL A 177 -12.11 -25.01 -5.39
CA VAL A 177 -13.37 -25.72 -5.11
C VAL A 177 -14.52 -24.74 -5.22
N LEU A 178 -15.43 -24.98 -6.17
CA LEU A 178 -16.65 -24.21 -6.34
C LEU A 178 -17.74 -24.72 -5.38
N VAL A 179 -18.31 -23.81 -4.60
CA VAL A 179 -19.46 -24.04 -3.72
C VAL A 179 -20.56 -23.08 -4.17
N CYS A 180 -21.65 -23.60 -4.71
CA CYS A 180 -22.82 -22.81 -5.10
C CYS A 180 -24.11 -23.55 -4.73
N GLU A 181 -25.19 -22.79 -4.58
CA GLU A 181 -26.53 -23.35 -4.29
C GLU A 181 -27.25 -23.83 -5.56
N GLN A 182 -26.83 -23.34 -6.73
CA GLN A 182 -27.44 -23.67 -8.01
C GLN A 182 -26.77 -24.87 -8.68
N LEU A 183 -27.50 -25.58 -9.54
CA LEU A 183 -26.96 -26.70 -10.33
C LEU A 183 -25.86 -26.21 -11.29
N LEU A 184 -24.73 -26.91 -11.30
CA LEU A 184 -23.57 -26.62 -12.16
C LEU A 184 -23.85 -26.79 -13.66
N THR A 185 -24.95 -27.43 -14.02
CA THR A 185 -25.40 -27.63 -15.39
C THR A 185 -26.14 -26.42 -15.96
N ARG A 186 -26.55 -25.46 -15.11
CA ARG A 186 -27.19 -24.22 -15.55
C ARG A 186 -26.14 -23.16 -15.90
N GLU A 187 -26.51 -22.30 -16.84
CA GLU A 187 -25.71 -21.13 -17.19
C GLU A 187 -25.57 -20.14 -16.02
N LEU A 188 -24.53 -19.30 -16.09
CA LEU A 188 -24.30 -18.24 -15.11
C LEU A 188 -25.33 -17.13 -15.32
N ASP A 189 -26.14 -16.87 -14.30
CA ASP A 189 -27.14 -15.81 -14.33
C ASP A 189 -26.61 -14.50 -13.71
N ASN A 190 -27.23 -13.39 -14.09
CA ASN A 190 -26.94 -12.10 -13.49
C ASN A 190 -27.29 -12.12 -11.99
N ARG A 191 -26.40 -11.55 -11.17
CA ARG A 191 -26.46 -11.53 -9.70
C ARG A 191 -26.29 -12.90 -9.03
N MET A 192 -25.88 -13.93 -9.78
CA MET A 192 -25.55 -15.22 -9.18
C MET A 192 -24.38 -15.06 -8.20
N VAL A 193 -24.51 -15.65 -7.01
CA VAL A 193 -23.47 -15.63 -5.98
C VAL A 193 -22.95 -17.05 -5.76
N PHE A 194 -21.63 -17.23 -5.77
CA PHE A 194 -20.98 -18.50 -5.46
C PHE A 194 -19.68 -18.27 -4.70
N GLN A 195 -19.17 -19.32 -4.06
CA GLN A 195 -17.94 -19.27 -3.29
C GLN A 195 -16.87 -20.14 -3.96
N LEU A 196 -15.65 -19.60 -4.10
CA LEU A 196 -14.47 -20.35 -4.49
C LEU A 196 -13.57 -20.55 -3.28
N LYS A 197 -13.20 -21.79 -2.97
CA LYS A 197 -12.32 -22.13 -1.84
C LYS A 197 -10.98 -22.70 -2.29
N LYS A 198 -9.90 -22.26 -1.64
CA LYS A 198 -8.54 -22.80 -1.79
C LYS A 198 -7.83 -22.77 -0.43
N GLY A 199 -7.78 -23.92 0.24
CA GLY A 199 -7.19 -24.04 1.58
C GLY A 199 -7.86 -23.07 2.58
N PRO A 200 -7.11 -22.16 3.23
CA PRO A 200 -7.68 -21.20 4.18
C PRO A 200 -8.37 -20.00 3.51
N VAL A 201 -8.21 -19.82 2.19
CA VAL A 201 -8.76 -18.67 1.46
C VAL A 201 -10.11 -19.03 0.85
N SER A 202 -11.10 -18.16 1.04
CA SER A 202 -12.38 -18.25 0.34
C SER A 202 -12.75 -16.92 -0.33
N LEU A 203 -13.15 -16.97 -1.59
CA LEU A 203 -13.65 -15.84 -2.36
C LEU A 203 -15.16 -15.94 -2.47
N LEU A 204 -15.86 -14.84 -2.19
CA LEU A 204 -17.27 -14.68 -2.51
C LEU A 204 -17.36 -13.98 -3.86
N CYS A 205 -17.90 -14.66 -4.86
CA CYS A 205 -18.00 -14.20 -6.23
C CYS A 205 -19.46 -13.80 -6.53
N THR A 206 -19.66 -12.66 -7.17
CA THR A 206 -20.96 -12.23 -7.68
C THR A 206 -20.84 -12.01 -9.18
N VAL A 207 -21.66 -12.73 -9.95
CA VAL A 207 -21.73 -12.59 -11.41
C VAL A 207 -22.55 -11.35 -11.72
N THR A 208 -21.99 -10.46 -12.54
CA THR A 208 -22.72 -9.30 -13.05
C THR A 208 -22.64 -9.32 -14.56
N LYS A 209 -23.79 -9.25 -15.24
CA LYS A 209 -23.82 -9.15 -16.69
C LYS A 209 -23.33 -7.77 -17.11
N ILE A 210 -22.24 -7.73 -17.88
CA ILE A 210 -21.67 -6.48 -18.41
C ILE A 210 -22.53 -6.05 -19.61
N PRO A 211 -22.94 -4.78 -19.73
CA PRO A 211 -23.63 -4.30 -20.92
C PRO A 211 -22.72 -4.41 -22.15
N HIS A 212 -23.31 -4.72 -23.30
CA HIS A 212 -22.58 -4.68 -24.57
C HIS A 212 -22.31 -3.23 -24.95
N PHE A 213 -21.04 -2.87 -25.09
CA PHE A 213 -20.62 -1.57 -25.62
C PHE A 213 -20.36 -1.70 -27.12
N SER A 214 -20.99 -0.83 -27.91
CA SER A 214 -20.62 -0.62 -29.31
C SER A 214 -19.83 0.68 -29.38
N LEU A 215 -18.55 0.58 -29.69
CA LEU A 215 -17.67 1.73 -29.90
C LEU A 215 -17.55 1.94 -31.41
N THR A 216 -17.90 3.12 -31.87
CA THR A 216 -17.71 3.54 -33.26
C THR A 216 -16.72 4.69 -33.29
N GLU A 217 -15.65 4.54 -34.08
CA GLU A 217 -14.70 5.61 -34.33
C GLU A 217 -15.20 6.44 -35.51
N GLU A 218 -15.35 7.75 -35.31
CA GLU A 218 -15.71 8.69 -36.37
C GLU A 218 -14.57 9.70 -36.54
N MET A 219 -13.99 9.75 -37.75
CA MET A 219 -12.98 10.74 -38.10
C MET A 219 -13.63 12.10 -38.33
N LEU A 220 -13.66 12.93 -37.30
CA LEU A 220 -14.15 14.30 -37.38
C LEU A 220 -13.19 15.15 -38.22
N HIS A 221 -13.72 15.82 -39.25
CA HIS A 221 -12.94 16.72 -40.09
C HIS A 221 -12.34 17.86 -39.25
N PRO A 222 -11.04 18.20 -39.35
CA PRO A 222 -10.37 19.20 -38.50
C PRO A 222 -10.94 20.64 -38.56
N LYS A 223 -11.94 20.91 -39.41
CA LYS A 223 -12.67 22.18 -39.47
C LYS A 223 -13.94 22.18 -38.62
N SER A 224 -14.56 21.02 -38.36
CA SER A 224 -15.77 20.91 -37.52
C SER A 224 -15.44 20.84 -36.03
N ASN A 225 -14.22 20.48 -35.67
CA ASN A 225 -13.77 20.37 -34.28
C ASN A 225 -12.93 21.57 -33.83
N LYS A 226 -13.42 22.79 -34.11
CA LYS A 226 -12.79 24.04 -33.65
C LYS A 226 -13.65 24.67 -32.56
N PHE A 227 -13.07 24.83 -31.38
CA PHE A 227 -13.64 25.66 -30.33
C PHE A 227 -13.66 27.12 -30.81
N VAL A 228 -14.85 27.64 -31.09
CA VAL A 228 -15.03 29.06 -31.40
C VAL A 228 -15.42 29.78 -30.12
N LEU A 229 -14.44 30.47 -29.51
CA LEU A 229 -14.71 31.38 -28.40
C LEU A 229 -15.34 32.67 -28.97
N ARG A 230 -16.67 32.75 -28.98
CA ARG A 230 -17.38 33.98 -29.36
C ARG A 230 -17.41 34.93 -28.16
N LEU A 231 -16.46 35.86 -28.13
CA LEU A 231 -16.51 37.00 -27.22
C LEU A 231 -17.56 37.98 -27.76
N ASN A 232 -18.73 38.02 -27.14
CA ASN A 232 -19.70 39.09 -27.39
C ASN A 232 -19.15 40.36 -26.73
N SER A 233 -18.56 41.24 -27.53
CA SER A 233 -18.16 42.58 -27.10
C SER A 233 -19.39 43.49 -27.04
N GLU A 234 -20.31 43.19 -26.13
CA GLU A 234 -21.38 44.12 -25.74
C GLU A 234 -21.04 44.66 -24.35
N THR A 235 -20.18 45.68 -24.30
CA THR A 235 -20.26 46.82 -23.37
C THR A 235 -19.07 47.75 -23.65
N SER A 236 -19.27 48.69 -24.56
CA SER A 236 -18.60 49.99 -24.51
C SER A 236 -19.60 50.98 -23.91
N VAL A 237 -19.38 51.38 -22.65
CA VAL A 237 -19.95 52.58 -22.03
C VAL A 237 -18.80 53.34 -21.40
#